data_AF-A0A544TWJ7-F1
#
_entry.id   AF-A0A544TWJ7-F1
#
_cell.length_a   1.000
_cell.length_b   1.000
_cell.length_c   1.000
_cell.angle_alpha   90.00
_cell.angle_beta   90.00
_cell.angle_gamma   90.00
#
_symmetry.space_group_name_H-M   'P 1'
#
loop_
_entity.id
_entity.type
_entity.pdbx_description
1 polymer ?
#
loop_
_entity_poly.entity_id
_entity_poly.type
_entity_poly.pdbx_seq_one_letter_code
_entity_poly.pdbx_strand_id
1 'polypeptide(L)'
;MLTTLERVRMLSDEFTSVSDERLTMYIEDASLEVSSLNVPVLYQERLARYLTAHLATLSITTARAVIREKVDVIERQYSEPNKNMGLLASKYGQEYQRILEELEEQLKPKKTINLVVI
;
A
#
# COMPACT_ATOMS: atom_id res chain seq x y z
N MET A 1 -11.55 12.92 -3.12
CA MET A 1 -10.40 12.03 -3.40
C MET A 1 -9.13 12.72 -2.94
N LEU A 2 -8.24 11.99 -2.25
CA LEU A 2 -7.00 12.53 -1.70
C LEU A 2 -5.84 12.53 -2.70
N THR A 3 -5.87 11.66 -3.72
CA THR A 3 -4.83 11.56 -4.78
C THR A 3 -5.47 11.49 -6.18
N THR A 4 -4.66 11.28 -7.23
CA THR A 4 -5.09 11.24 -8.64
C THR A 4 -4.48 10.05 -9.39
N LEU A 5 -5.12 9.66 -10.50
CA LEU A 5 -4.64 8.58 -11.39
C LEU A 5 -3.20 8.80 -11.83
N GLU A 6 -2.86 10.02 -12.25
CA GLU A 6 -1.52 10.40 -12.71
C GLU A 6 -0.48 10.18 -11.61
N ARG A 7 -0.76 10.65 -10.38
CA ARG A 7 0.17 10.50 -9.25
C ARG A 7 0.41 9.05 -8.86
N VAL A 8 -0.59 8.19 -9.00
CA VAL A 8 -0.44 6.75 -8.75
C VAL A 8 0.38 6.10 -9.87
N ARG A 9 0.10 6.43 -11.14
CA ARG A 9 0.88 5.94 -12.29
C ARG A 9 2.34 6.36 -12.25
N MET A 10 2.65 7.55 -11.72
CA MET A 10 4.03 8.00 -11.51
C MET A 10 4.82 7.14 -10.51
N LEU A 11 4.16 6.29 -9.71
CA LEU A 11 4.88 5.39 -8.80
C LEU A 11 5.59 4.25 -9.53
N SER A 12 5.00 3.74 -10.61
CA SER A 12 5.51 2.58 -11.37
C SER A 12 4.68 2.33 -12.63
N ASP A 13 5.36 1.91 -13.70
CA ASP A 13 4.74 1.55 -14.98
C ASP A 13 3.75 0.39 -14.85
N GLU A 14 3.83 -0.43 -13.79
CA GLU A 14 2.90 -1.55 -13.57
C GLU A 14 1.43 -1.10 -13.48
N PHE A 15 1.19 0.13 -13.04
CA PHE A 15 -0.15 0.71 -12.91
C PHE A 15 -0.74 1.23 -14.22
N THR A 16 0.05 1.31 -15.29
CA THR A 16 -0.46 1.68 -16.62
C THR A 16 -1.39 0.60 -17.19
N SER A 17 -1.21 -0.66 -16.77
CA SER A 17 -2.05 -1.79 -17.16
C SER A 17 -3.39 -1.88 -16.42
N VAL A 18 -3.59 -1.07 -15.37
CA VAL A 18 -4.83 -1.01 -14.61
C VAL A 18 -5.75 0.03 -15.25
N SER A 19 -7.02 -0.34 -15.49
CA SER A 19 -7.99 0.58 -16.10
C SER A 19 -8.26 1.79 -15.20
N ASP A 20 -8.60 2.92 -15.82
CA ASP A 20 -8.89 4.16 -15.12
C ASP A 20 -10.02 3.98 -14.09
N GLU A 21 -11.06 3.22 -14.43
CA GLU A 21 -12.21 2.94 -13.55
C GLU A 21 -11.77 2.16 -12.32
N ARG A 22 -10.98 1.10 -12.49
CA ARG A 22 -10.49 0.28 -11.36
C ARG A 22 -9.55 1.08 -10.48
N LEU A 23 -8.64 1.84 -11.08
CA LEU A 23 -7.70 2.65 -10.33
C LEU A 23 -8.42 3.78 -9.59
N THR A 24 -9.48 4.36 -10.17
CA THR A 24 -10.34 5.36 -9.52
C THR A 24 -11.04 4.75 -8.30
N MET A 25 -11.62 3.55 -8.44
CA MET A 25 -12.23 2.84 -7.31
C MET A 25 -11.24 2.63 -6.15
N TYR A 26 -10.00 2.20 -6.45
CA TYR A 26 -8.97 2.07 -5.41
C TYR A 26 -8.57 3.40 -4.77
N ILE A 27 -8.56 4.50 -5.54
CA ILE A 27 -8.31 5.84 -5.01
C ILE A 27 -9.42 6.25 -4.05
N GLU A 28 -10.67 5.97 -4.39
CA GLU A 28 -11.82 6.28 -3.55
C GLU A 28 -11.77 5.51 -2.23
N ASP A 29 -11.56 4.20 -2.29
CA ASP A 29 -11.42 3.33 -1.12
C ASP A 29 -10.27 3.79 -0.22
N ALA A 30 -9.08 3.99 -0.79
CA ALA A 30 -7.91 4.46 -0.05
C ALA A 30 -8.11 5.87 0.51
N SER A 31 -8.81 6.74 -0.22
CA SER A 31 -9.12 8.10 0.26
C SER A 31 -10.04 8.05 1.47
N LEU A 32 -11.05 7.19 1.46
CA LEU A 32 -11.99 7.02 2.56
C LEU A 32 -11.27 6.49 3.80
N GLU A 33 -10.44 5.45 3.64
CA GLU A 33 -9.67 4.87 4.74
C GLU A 33 -8.74 5.91 5.38
N VAL A 34 -7.95 6.62 4.57
CA VAL A 34 -7.00 7.62 5.08
C VAL A 34 -7.69 8.85 5.67
N SER A 35 -8.85 9.25 5.13
CA SER A 35 -9.62 10.37 5.70
C SER A 35 -10.16 10.07 7.10
N SER A 36 -10.30 8.78 7.46
CA SER A 36 -10.72 8.37 8.80
C SER A 36 -9.58 8.39 9.84
N LEU A 37 -8.32 8.51 9.38
CA LEU A 37 -7.15 8.50 10.25
C LEU A 37 -6.89 9.87 10.86
N ASN A 38 -6.49 9.90 12.13
CA ASN A 38 -6.03 11.12 12.79
C ASN A 38 -4.57 11.45 12.44
N VAL A 39 -4.31 11.71 11.16
CA VAL A 39 -2.97 12.04 10.63
C VAL A 39 -2.93 13.46 10.07
N PRO A 40 -1.78 14.14 10.10
CA PRO A 40 -1.68 15.49 9.55
C PRO A 40 -2.02 15.52 8.05
N VAL A 41 -2.73 16.55 7.62
CA VAL A 41 -3.23 16.71 6.23
C VAL A 41 -2.12 16.54 5.19
N LEU A 42 -0.90 16.99 5.50
CA LEU A 42 0.24 16.89 4.60
C LEU A 42 0.64 15.44 4.25
N TYR A 43 0.27 14.46 5.07
CA TYR A 43 0.54 13.03 4.82
C TYR A 43 -0.62 12.30 4.15
N GLN A 44 -1.83 12.87 4.16
CA GLN A 44 -3.04 12.19 3.69
C GLN A 44 -2.94 11.79 2.21
N GLU A 45 -2.48 12.69 1.34
CA GLU A 45 -2.29 12.36 -0.08
C GLU A 45 -1.27 11.22 -0.26
N ARG A 46 -0.14 11.30 0.45
CA ARG A 46 0.93 10.32 0.33
C ARG A 46 0.47 8.94 0.80
N LEU A 47 -0.21 8.87 1.94
CA LEU A 47 -0.81 7.65 2.49
C LEU A 47 -1.85 7.07 1.53
N ALA A 48 -2.78 7.89 1.04
CA ALA A 48 -3.82 7.43 0.11
C ALA A 48 -3.22 6.89 -1.19
N ARG A 49 -2.17 7.54 -1.70
CA ARG A 49 -1.45 7.10 -2.90
C ARG A 49 -0.75 5.75 -2.72
N TYR A 50 -0.06 5.52 -1.60
CA TYR A 50 0.59 4.23 -1.33
C TYR A 50 -0.42 3.11 -1.05
N LEU A 51 -1.51 3.41 -0.35
CA LEU A 51 -2.58 2.45 -0.13
C LEU A 51 -3.29 2.08 -1.44
N THR A 52 -3.57 3.05 -2.31
CA THR A 52 -4.09 2.80 -3.66
C THR A 52 -3.17 1.86 -4.44
N ALA A 53 -1.86 2.15 -4.43
CA ALA A 53 -0.86 1.33 -5.11
C ALA A 53 -0.79 -0.10 -4.54
N HIS A 54 -0.92 -0.26 -3.22
CA HIS A 54 -1.01 -1.56 -2.56
C HIS A 54 -2.22 -2.37 -3.06
N LEU A 55 -3.42 -1.78 -3.04
CA LEU A 55 -4.66 -2.42 -3.50
C LEU A 55 -4.57 -2.83 -4.97
N ALA A 56 -4.03 -1.94 -5.82
CA ALA A 56 -3.80 -2.22 -7.22
C ALA A 56 -2.82 -3.40 -7.42
N THR A 57 -1.68 -3.41 -6.71
CA THR A 57 -0.70 -4.52 -6.77
C THR A 57 -1.29 -5.85 -6.32
N LEU A 58 -2.10 -5.87 -5.26
CA LEU A 58 -2.80 -7.07 -4.83
C LEU A 58 -3.70 -7.61 -5.94
N SER A 59 -4.47 -6.74 -6.60
CA SER A 59 -5.37 -7.14 -7.69
C SER A 59 -4.63 -7.74 -8.90
N ILE A 60 -3.47 -7.16 -9.27
CA ILE A 60 -2.62 -7.65 -10.35
C ILE A 60 -2.04 -9.03 -9.99
N THR A 61 -1.60 -9.19 -8.75
CA THR A 61 -0.96 -10.42 -8.28
C THR A 61 -1.98 -11.56 -8.18
N THR A 62 -3.19 -11.29 -7.70
CA THR A 62 -4.30 -12.25 -7.71
C THR A 62 -4.71 -12.64 -9.13
N ALA A 63 -4.74 -11.71 -10.08
CA ALA A 63 -5.03 -12.01 -11.48
C ALA A 63 -3.95 -12.89 -12.15
N ARG A 64 -2.69 -12.76 -11.73
CA ARG A 64 -1.57 -13.59 -12.21
C ARG A 64 -1.49 -14.97 -11.55
N ALA A 65 -2.24 -15.22 -10.49
CA ALA A 65 -2.38 -16.53 -9.86
C ALA A 65 -3.30 -17.46 -10.69
N VAL A 66 -3.07 -17.55 -12.01
CA VAL A 66 -3.76 -18.50 -12.89
C VAL A 66 -3.32 -19.91 -12.52
N ILE A 67 -4.28 -20.70 -12.08
CA ILE A 67 -4.07 -21.98 -11.37
C ILE A 67 -3.64 -23.12 -12.31
N ARG A 68 -3.80 -22.99 -13.64
CA ARG A 68 -3.32 -23.97 -14.64
C ARG A 68 -3.50 -23.45 -16.07
N GLU A 69 -2.42 -23.45 -16.84
CA GLU A 69 -2.46 -23.52 -18.31
C GLU A 69 -1.48 -24.64 -18.71
N LYS A 70 -2.00 -25.76 -19.23
CA LYS A 70 -1.19 -26.93 -19.58
C LYS A 70 -0.66 -26.74 -21.00
N VAL A 71 0.62 -26.38 -21.14
CA VAL A 71 1.36 -26.41 -22.41
C VAL A 71 2.44 -27.48 -22.34
N ASP A 72 2.02 -28.69 -22.72
CA ASP A 72 2.68 -29.99 -22.98
C ASP A 72 3.99 -30.42 -22.29
N VAL A 73 4.96 -29.56 -21.93
CA VAL A 73 6.26 -30.03 -21.36
C VAL A 73 6.93 -29.08 -20.34
N ILE A 74 6.31 -27.98 -19.92
CA ILE A 74 6.94 -27.06 -18.95
C ILE A 74 6.14 -26.98 -17.65
N GLU A 75 6.67 -27.60 -16.60
CA GLU A 75 6.15 -27.50 -15.24
C GLU A 75 6.86 -26.36 -14.52
N ARG A 76 6.12 -25.29 -14.18
CA ARG A 76 6.63 -24.21 -13.32
C ARG A 76 6.04 -24.36 -11.93
N GLN A 77 6.89 -24.62 -10.95
CA GLN A 77 6.51 -24.70 -9.55
C GLN A 77 6.62 -23.31 -8.93
N TYR A 78 5.50 -22.76 -8.47
CA TYR A 78 5.45 -21.49 -7.73
C TYR A 78 5.03 -21.76 -6.29
N SER A 79 5.67 -21.07 -5.35
CA SER A 79 5.32 -21.10 -3.94
C SER A 79 3.95 -20.48 -3.70
N GLU A 80 3.12 -21.12 -2.87
CA GLU A 80 1.87 -20.52 -2.42
C GLU A 80 2.14 -19.15 -1.75
N PRO A 81 1.46 -18.07 -2.14
CA PRO A 81 1.59 -16.81 -1.43
C PRO A 81 1.03 -16.98 0.00
N ASN A 82 1.85 -16.72 1.03
CA ASN A 82 1.42 -16.74 2.43
C ASN A 82 0.13 -15.92 2.59
N LYS A 83 -0.96 -16.59 3.00
CA LYS A 83 -2.32 -16.04 2.99
C LYS A 83 -2.58 -14.83 3.91
N ASN A 84 -1.60 -14.39 4.71
CA ASN A 84 -1.76 -13.32 5.71
C ASN A 84 -0.67 -12.23 5.66
N MET A 85 -0.17 -11.88 4.48
CA MET A 85 0.87 -10.84 4.40
C MET A 85 0.35 -9.41 4.59
N GLY A 86 -0.97 -9.14 4.49
CA GLY A 86 -1.56 -7.82 4.73
C GLY A 86 -0.82 -6.69 4.00
N LEU A 87 -0.50 -5.60 4.70
CA LEU A 87 0.30 -4.47 4.17
C LEU A 87 1.70 -4.90 3.69
N LEU A 88 2.27 -5.97 4.25
CA LEU A 88 3.59 -6.46 3.86
C LEU A 88 3.59 -7.16 2.48
N ALA A 89 2.42 -7.46 1.92
CA ALA A 89 2.28 -8.15 0.64
C ALA A 89 2.76 -7.32 -0.58
N SER A 90 3.08 -6.04 -0.39
CA SER A 90 3.68 -5.21 -1.44
C SER A 90 4.62 -4.16 -0.85
N LYS A 91 5.60 -3.71 -1.64
CA LYS A 91 6.48 -2.58 -1.27
C LYS A 91 5.69 -1.29 -0.93
N TYR A 92 4.53 -1.09 -1.55
CA TYR A 92 3.69 0.08 -1.32
C TYR A 92 2.95 0.03 0.02
N GLY A 93 2.45 -1.15 0.40
CA GLY A 93 1.86 -1.37 1.72
C GLY A 93 2.89 -1.28 2.85
N GLN A 94 4.13 -1.75 2.60
CA GLN A 94 5.26 -1.55 3.52
C GLN A 94 5.58 -0.06 3.72
N GLU A 95 5.63 0.74 2.65
CA GLU A 95 5.83 2.20 2.77
C GLU A 95 4.66 2.90 3.46
N TYR A 96 3.42 2.47 3.21
CA TYR A 96 2.25 2.97 3.93
C TYR A 96 2.39 2.72 5.44
N GLN A 97 2.74 1.49 5.82
CA GLN A 97 3.00 1.12 7.21
C GLN A 97 4.13 1.95 7.84
N ARG A 98 5.27 2.09 7.12
CA ARG A 98 6.43 2.88 7.59
C ARG A 98 6.05 4.32 7.92
N ILE A 99 5.21 4.96 7.09
CA ILE A 99 4.76 6.35 7.31
C ILE A 99 3.86 6.43 8.56
N LEU A 100 2.95 5.47 8.76
CA LEU A 100 2.08 5.46 9.94
C LEU A 100 2.88 5.25 11.23
N GLU A 101 3.87 4.35 11.22
CA GLU A 101 4.75 4.11 12.35
C GLU A 101 5.58 5.38 12.70
N GLU A 102 6.15 6.03 11.69
CA GLU A 102 6.89 7.29 11.84
C GLU A 102 6.01 8.40 12.44
N LEU A 103 4.75 8.50 12.00
CA LEU A 103 3.78 9.45 12.55
C LEU A 103 3.39 9.12 13.99
N GLU A 104 3.18 7.85 14.30
CA GLU A 104 2.87 7.42 15.66
C GLU A 104 4.01 7.75 16.63
N GLU A 105 5.26 7.54 16.22
CA GLU A 105 6.43 7.91 17.01
C GLU A 105 6.53 9.42 17.24
N GLN A 106 6.23 10.24 16.24
CA GLN A 106 6.24 11.70 16.37
C GLN A 106 5.14 12.23 17.29
N LEU A 107 4.00 11.54 17.36
CA LEU A 107 2.86 11.89 18.21
C LEU A 107 3.02 11.42 19.66
N LYS A 108 3.90 10.46 19.94
CA LYS A 108 4.19 10.01 21.30
C LYS A 108 4.83 11.15 22.11
N PRO A 109 4.34 11.46 23.33
CA PRO A 109 4.97 12.46 24.16
C PRO A 109 6.41 12.03 24.44
N LYS A 110 7.38 12.88 24.07
CA LYS A 110 8.80 12.62 24.37
C LYS A 110 8.93 12.43 25.88
N LYS A 111 9.36 11.24 26.31
CA LYS A 111 9.70 10.99 27.72
C LYS A 111 10.76 12.00 28.14
N THR A 112 10.39 13.00 28.93
CA THR A 112 11.33 13.88 29.61
C THR A 112 12.06 13.04 30.64
N ILE A 113 13.30 12.64 30.34
CA ILE A 113 14.18 12.02 31.33
C ILE A 113 14.59 13.14 32.27
N ASN A 114 14.01 13.19 33.46
CA ASN A 114 14.49 14.04 34.55
C ASN A 114 15.82 13.47 35.02
N LEU A 115 16.93 13.99 34.47
CA LEU A 115 18.26 13.73 35.00
C LEU A 115 18.41 14.51 36.30
N VAL A 116 18.11 13.87 37.43
CA VAL A 116 18.58 14.34 38.74
C VAL A 116 20.01 13.84 38.90
N VAL A 117 20.96 14.78 38.94
CA VAL A 117 22.33 14.51 39.36
C VAL A 117 22.34 14.59 40.89
N ILE A 118 22.69 13.48 41.55
CA ILE A 118 22.91 13.39 43.01
C ILE A 118 24.38 13.68 43.29
#